data_AF-A0A957U215-F1
#
_entry.id   AF-A0A957U215-F1
#
_cell.length_a   1.000
_cell.length_b   1.000
_cell.length_c   1.000
_cell.angle_alpha   90.00
_cell.angle_beta   90.00
_cell.angle_gamma   90.00
#
_symmetry.space_group_name_H-M   'P 1'
#
loop_
_entity.id
_entity.type
_entity.pdbx_description
1 polymer ?
#
loop_
_entity_poly.entity_id
_entity_poly.type
_entity_poly.pdbx_seq_one_letter_code
_entity_poly.pdbx_strand_id
1 'polypeptide(L)'
;AGWPHRDQSGWQQVAGLPIFLNDDPAQVERTDAVLWLGLPEDGVHYLAVLRSRFVGLPFWVTYAGASPILPERASNLENVYWATWRNLEYTGAMVDGSPLTPDQHRVQLAMQAAIDALSGMDALSSSGWEIVFYSFDDDGHPHPYVTE
;
A
#
# COMPACT_ATOMS: atom_id res chain seq x y z
N ALA A 1 3.11 -8.76 4.40
CA ALA A 1 2.73 -7.65 3.52
C ALA A 1 3.72 -7.59 2.37
N GLY A 2 3.28 -7.29 1.14
CA GLY A 2 4.11 -7.34 -0.08
C GLY A 2 5.08 -6.17 -0.28
N TRP A 3 5.43 -5.43 0.78
CA TRP A 3 6.36 -4.30 0.70
C TRP A 3 7.78 -4.76 1.05
N PRO A 4 8.82 -4.27 0.34
CA PRO A 4 10.20 -4.65 0.63
C PRO A 4 10.58 -4.27 2.07
N HIS A 5 11.08 -5.24 2.83
CA HIS A 5 11.71 -4.97 4.12
C HIS A 5 13.13 -4.45 3.87
N ARG A 6 13.29 -3.13 3.87
CA ARG A 6 14.58 -2.45 3.75
C ARG A 6 14.86 -1.63 5.00
N ASP A 7 16.13 -1.50 5.34
CA ASP A 7 16.59 -0.53 6.33
C ASP A 7 16.53 0.89 5.74
N GLN A 8 16.84 1.90 6.56
CA GLN A 8 16.77 3.29 6.14
C GLN A 8 17.71 3.57 4.96
N SER A 9 18.92 3.02 4.99
CA SER A 9 19.91 3.20 3.92
C SER A 9 19.42 2.63 2.59
N GLY A 10 18.82 1.44 2.61
CA GLY A 10 18.23 0.81 1.43
C GLY A 10 17.04 1.59 0.86
N TRP A 11 16.21 2.20 1.71
CA TRP A 11 15.12 3.07 1.24
C TRP A 11 15.63 4.38 0.64
N GLN A 12 16.61 5.03 1.27
CA GLN A 12 17.21 6.25 0.75
C GLN A 12 17.84 6.03 -0.63
N GLN A 13 18.54 4.90 -0.82
CA GLN A 13 19.13 4.55 -2.10
C GLN A 13 18.08 4.38 -3.21
N VAL A 14 16.95 3.74 -2.90
CA VAL A 14 15.88 3.49 -3.88
C VAL A 14 15.08 4.75 -4.17
N ALA A 15 14.73 5.53 -3.14
CA ALA A 15 13.91 6.72 -3.30
C ALA A 15 14.68 7.91 -3.87
N GLY A 16 16.00 7.97 -3.68
CA GLY A 16 16.80 9.14 -4.03
C GLY A 16 16.47 10.38 -3.19
N LEU A 17 15.80 10.19 -2.05
CA LEU A 17 15.32 11.23 -1.15
C LEU A 17 15.74 10.94 0.30
N PRO A 18 15.81 11.95 1.17
CA PRO A 18 15.93 11.73 2.61
C PRO A 18 14.75 10.91 3.11
N ILE A 19 15.04 9.73 3.67
CA ILE A 19 14.07 8.85 4.32
C ILE A 19 14.49 8.66 5.76
N PHE A 20 13.52 8.72 6.68
CA PHE A 20 13.68 8.40 8.09
C PHE A 20 12.70 7.27 8.42
N LEU A 21 13.21 6.16 8.97
CA LEU A 21 12.36 5.06 9.43
C LEU A 21 12.08 5.25 10.92
N ASN A 22 10.92 5.79 11.23
CA ASN A 22 10.50 6.08 12.59
C ASN A 22 8.98 6.06 12.71
N ASP A 23 8.47 5.66 13.87
CA ASP A 23 7.06 5.67 14.27
C ASP A 23 6.72 6.79 15.27
N ASP A 24 7.67 7.68 15.58
CA ASP A 24 7.46 8.86 16.41
C ASP A 24 6.95 10.07 15.59
N PRO A 25 5.66 10.43 15.70
CA PRO A 25 5.10 11.56 14.97
C PRO A 25 5.70 12.90 15.42
N ALA A 26 6.42 12.97 16.56
CA ALA A 26 7.07 14.20 17.03
C ALA A 26 8.22 14.65 16.13
N GLN A 27 8.85 13.71 15.42
CA GLN A 27 10.01 13.95 14.55
C GLN A 27 9.64 14.35 13.12
N VAL A 28 8.35 14.35 12.78
CA VAL A 28 7.84 14.82 11.48
C VAL A 28 7.84 16.34 11.43
N GLU A 29 8.28 16.88 10.29
CA GLU A 29 8.23 18.30 9.93
C GLU A 29 7.10 18.61 8.95
N ARG A 30 6.69 19.88 8.82
CA ARG A 30 5.57 20.29 7.96
C ARG A 30 5.80 20.00 6.47
N THR A 31 7.06 19.93 6.04
CA THR A 31 7.45 19.65 4.65
C THR A 31 7.52 18.17 4.32
N ASP A 32 7.34 17.30 5.31
CA ASP A 32 7.44 15.87 5.12
C ASP A 32 6.17 15.28 4.51
N ALA A 33 6.30 14.06 4.00
CA ALA A 33 5.21 13.15 3.74
C ALA A 33 5.44 11.88 4.55
N VAL A 34 4.38 11.30 5.09
CA VAL A 34 4.47 10.06 5.88
C VAL A 34 4.00 8.88 5.04
N LEU A 35 4.77 7.80 5.04
CA LEU A 35 4.37 6.50 4.50
C LEU A 35 4.24 5.50 5.65
N TRP A 36 3.01 5.09 5.95
CA TRP A 36 2.70 4.13 7.00
C TRP A 36 2.74 2.68 6.49
N LEU A 37 3.65 1.90 7.07
CA LEU A 37 3.86 0.48 6.79
C LEU A 37 3.45 -0.43 7.96
N GLY A 38 2.77 0.12 8.97
CA GLY A 38 2.36 -0.58 10.19
C GLY A 38 0.87 -0.94 10.22
N LEU A 39 0.39 -1.44 11.37
CA LEU A 39 -0.98 -1.91 11.55
C LEU A 39 -2.00 -0.76 11.40
N PRO A 40 -3.25 -1.05 10.97
CA PRO A 40 -4.28 -0.03 10.85
C PRO A 40 -4.56 0.72 12.16
N GLU A 41 -4.62 0.02 13.29
CA GLU A 41 -4.93 0.58 14.60
C GLU A 41 -3.87 1.59 15.03
N ASP A 42 -2.60 1.20 14.93
CA ASP A 42 -1.46 2.06 15.25
C ASP A 42 -1.37 3.24 14.27
N GLY A 43 -1.71 3.01 13.00
CA GLY A 43 -1.75 4.04 11.97
C GLY A 43 -2.81 5.11 12.23
N VAL A 44 -3.99 4.74 12.73
CA VAL A 44 -5.02 5.69 13.15
C VAL A 44 -4.53 6.53 14.33
N HIS A 45 -3.90 5.90 15.33
CA HIS A 45 -3.34 6.63 16.47
C HIS A 45 -2.24 7.59 16.05
N TYR A 46 -1.33 7.14 15.17
CA TYR A 46 -0.28 7.97 14.61
C TYR A 46 -0.86 9.17 13.85
N LEU A 47 -1.84 8.93 12.95
CA LEU A 47 -2.50 9.96 12.16
C LEU A 47 -3.18 11.00 13.05
N ALA A 48 -3.86 10.58 14.13
CA ALA A 48 -4.50 11.50 15.05
C ALA A 48 -3.50 12.44 15.74
N VAL A 49 -2.36 11.91 16.19
CA VAL A 49 -1.28 12.73 16.76
C VAL A 49 -0.69 13.67 15.72
N LEU A 50 -0.42 13.18 14.51
CA LEU A 50 0.10 13.97 13.40
C LEU A 50 -0.82 15.14 13.04
N ARG A 51 -2.14 14.89 12.94
CA ARG A 51 -3.15 15.90 12.60
C ARG A 51 -3.33 16.97 13.68
N SER A 52 -3.01 16.67 14.94
CA SER A 52 -2.96 17.69 16.00
C SER A 52 -1.86 18.74 15.81
N ARG A 53 -0.81 18.41 15.02
CA ARG A 53 0.34 19.28 14.74
C ARG A 53 0.29 19.88 13.34
N PHE A 54 -0.08 19.06 12.35
CA PHE A 54 -0.09 19.41 10.93
C PHE A 54 -1.38 18.93 10.26
N VAL A 55 -2.34 19.84 10.12
CA VAL A 55 -3.51 19.63 9.28
C VAL A 55 -3.07 19.53 7.82
N GLY A 56 -3.54 18.51 7.11
CA GLY A 56 -3.29 18.34 5.69
C GLY A 56 -1.91 17.79 5.29
N LEU A 57 -1.02 17.40 6.23
CA LEU A 57 0.25 16.76 5.87
C LEU A 57 0.00 15.42 5.13
N PRO A 58 0.59 15.17 3.95
CA PRO A 58 0.33 13.95 3.19
C PRO A 58 0.63 12.67 3.97
N PHE A 59 -0.37 11.80 4.09
CA PHE A 59 -0.26 10.54 4.83
C PHE A 59 -0.66 9.37 3.93
N TRP A 60 0.34 8.60 3.51
CA TRP A 60 0.17 7.43 2.66
C TRP A 60 0.08 6.16 3.51
N VAL A 61 -0.96 5.37 3.30
CA VAL A 61 -1.10 4.04 3.88
C VAL A 61 -0.86 2.97 2.82
N THR A 62 -0.33 1.84 3.26
CA THR A 62 -0.14 0.67 2.40
C THR A 62 -1.23 -0.37 2.65
N TYR A 63 -0.91 -1.52 3.24
CA TYR A 63 -1.90 -2.55 3.52
C TYR A 63 -3.01 -2.07 4.48
N ALA A 64 -2.70 -1.08 5.33
CA ALA A 64 -3.65 -0.51 6.27
C ALA A 64 -4.85 0.18 5.58
N GLY A 65 -4.69 0.67 4.34
CA GLY A 65 -5.78 1.29 3.59
C GLY A 65 -6.89 0.32 3.14
N ALA A 66 -6.62 -0.98 3.12
CA ALA A 66 -7.64 -2.00 2.87
C ALA A 66 -8.48 -2.34 4.12
N SER A 67 -8.06 -1.88 5.30
CA SER A 67 -8.77 -2.11 6.55
C SER A 67 -9.87 -1.07 6.75
N PRO A 68 -11.09 -1.46 7.16
CA PRO A 68 -12.14 -0.50 7.49
C PRO A 68 -11.80 0.35 8.72
N ILE A 69 -10.82 -0.08 9.54
CA ILE A 69 -10.42 0.60 10.77
C ILE A 69 -9.97 2.03 10.50
N LEU A 70 -9.20 2.25 9.43
CA LEU A 70 -8.70 3.58 9.10
C LEU A 70 -9.86 4.55 8.77
N PRO A 71 -10.72 4.28 7.78
CA PRO A 71 -11.84 5.17 7.47
C PRO A 71 -12.88 5.28 8.60
N GLU A 72 -13.12 4.22 9.37
CA GLU A 72 -14.10 4.26 10.47
C GLU A 72 -13.63 5.03 11.71
N ARG A 73 -12.32 5.10 11.95
CA ARG A 73 -11.77 5.65 13.20
C ARG A 73 -10.93 6.91 13.02
N ALA A 74 -10.45 7.20 11.82
CA ALA A 74 -9.79 8.47 11.57
C ALA A 74 -10.82 9.60 11.54
N SER A 75 -10.62 10.62 12.38
CA SER A 75 -11.51 11.78 12.43
C SER A 75 -11.34 12.74 11.26
N ASN A 76 -10.25 12.62 10.50
CA ASN A 76 -9.94 13.45 9.35
C ASN A 76 -9.08 12.64 8.35
N LEU A 77 -9.64 12.40 7.17
CA LEU A 77 -8.99 11.70 6.05
C LEU A 77 -8.45 12.65 4.97
N GLU A 78 -8.47 13.97 5.20
CA GLU A 78 -7.87 14.96 4.31
C GLU A 78 -6.39 14.63 4.08
N ASN A 79 -6.00 14.59 2.81
CA ASN A 79 -4.65 14.21 2.35
C ASN A 79 -4.16 12.86 2.91
N VAL A 80 -5.10 11.93 3.14
CA VAL A 80 -4.82 10.53 3.37
C VAL A 80 -4.98 9.77 2.05
N TYR A 81 -3.95 9.02 1.68
CA TYR A 81 -3.89 8.30 0.42
C TYR A 81 -3.55 6.84 0.66
N TRP A 82 -4.02 5.96 -0.20
CA TRP A 82 -3.77 4.53 -0.13
C TRP A 82 -3.02 4.05 -1.36
N ALA A 83 -1.81 3.51 -1.15
CA ALA A 83 -1.02 2.87 -2.18
C ALA A 83 -1.10 1.34 -2.04
N THR A 84 -1.51 0.65 -3.10
CA THR A 84 -1.58 -0.82 -3.12
C THR A 84 -1.17 -1.38 -4.46
N TRP A 85 -0.82 -2.66 -4.46
CA TRP A 85 -0.55 -3.42 -5.67
C TRP A 85 -1.86 -3.95 -6.24
N ARG A 86 -2.08 -3.76 -7.54
CA ARG A 86 -3.16 -4.36 -8.31
C ARG A 86 -2.57 -5.26 -9.38
N ASN A 87 -3.14 -6.46 -9.55
CA ASN A 87 -2.82 -7.31 -10.68
C ASN A 87 -3.90 -7.11 -11.76
N LEU A 88 -3.51 -6.57 -12.92
CA LEU A 88 -4.36 -6.32 -14.08
C LEU A 88 -4.93 -7.61 -14.71
N GLU A 89 -4.24 -8.74 -14.53
CA GLU A 89 -4.64 -10.04 -15.07
C GLU A 89 -5.68 -10.72 -14.17
N TYR A 90 -5.77 -10.34 -12.88
CA TYR A 90 -6.77 -10.87 -11.95
C TYR A 90 -8.20 -10.59 -12.42
N THR A 91 -8.48 -9.43 -13.00
CA THR A 91 -9.83 -9.04 -13.43
C THR A 91 -10.46 -9.94 -14.50
N GLY A 92 -9.69 -10.85 -15.11
CA GLY A 92 -10.19 -11.84 -16.07
C GLY A 92 -9.78 -13.28 -15.79
N ALA A 93 -9.19 -13.56 -14.62
CA ALA A 93 -8.62 -14.88 -14.33
C ALA A 93 -9.73 -15.88 -13.99
N MET A 94 -9.87 -16.91 -14.83
CA MET A 94 -10.91 -17.94 -14.74
C MET A 94 -10.25 -19.32 -14.63
N VAL A 95 -10.80 -20.20 -13.79
CA VAL A 95 -10.51 -21.64 -13.81
C VAL A 95 -11.81 -22.39 -14.04
N ASP A 96 -11.83 -23.25 -15.06
CA ASP A 96 -12.99 -24.05 -15.47
C ASP A 96 -14.27 -23.22 -15.67
N GLY A 97 -14.13 -22.01 -16.23
CA GLY A 97 -15.27 -21.13 -16.51
C GLY A 97 -15.83 -20.39 -15.28
N SER A 98 -15.15 -20.46 -14.12
CA SER A 98 -15.49 -19.68 -12.93
C SER A 98 -14.41 -18.65 -12.60
N PRO A 99 -14.78 -17.43 -12.19
CA PRO A 99 -13.80 -16.43 -11.77
C PRO A 99 -13.08 -16.90 -10.52
N LEU A 100 -11.75 -16.78 -10.54
CA LEU A 100 -10.93 -17.07 -9.37
C LEU A 100 -11.20 -16.06 -8.28
N THR A 101 -11.23 -16.51 -7.03
CA THR A 101 -11.10 -15.59 -5.90
C THR A 101 -9.68 -15.00 -5.88
N PRO A 102 -9.46 -13.84 -5.20
CA PRO A 102 -8.13 -13.24 -5.12
C PRO A 102 -7.08 -14.21 -4.52
N ASP A 103 -7.48 -15.04 -3.56
CA ASP A 103 -6.61 -16.01 -2.92
C ASP A 103 -6.26 -17.17 -3.85
N GLN A 104 -7.23 -17.67 -4.61
CA GLN A 104 -6.98 -18.74 -5.59
C GLN A 104 -6.04 -18.27 -6.70
N HIS A 105 -6.22 -17.04 -7.20
CA HIS A 105 -5.32 -16.44 -8.17
C HIS A 105 -3.90 -16.28 -7.62
N ARG A 106 -3.75 -15.83 -6.36
CA ARG A 106 -2.44 -15.74 -5.70
C ARG A 106 -1.76 -17.10 -5.55
N VAL A 107 -2.49 -18.14 -5.17
CA VAL A 107 -1.96 -19.52 -5.09
C VAL A 107 -1.52 -20.02 -6.45
N GLN A 108 -2.30 -19.77 -7.50
CA GLN A 108 -1.94 -20.15 -8.87
C GLN A 108 -0.66 -19.46 -9.33
N LEU A 109 -0.53 -18.15 -9.11
CA LEU A 109 0.69 -17.40 -9.45
C LEU A 109 1.91 -17.92 -8.67
N ALA A 110 1.76 -18.19 -7.37
CA ALA A 110 2.83 -18.75 -6.55
C ALA A 110 3.26 -20.15 -7.03
N MET A 111 2.29 -20.98 -7.42
CA MET A 111 2.54 -22.32 -7.97
C MET A 111 3.26 -22.24 -9.31
N GLN A 112 2.82 -21.34 -10.21
CA GLN A 112 3.47 -21.15 -11.51
C GLN A 112 4.93 -20.69 -11.33
N ALA A 113 5.15 -19.70 -10.46
CA ALA A 113 6.51 -19.23 -10.16
C ALA A 113 7.42 -20.34 -9.59
N ALA A 114 6.88 -21.24 -8.76
CA ALA A 114 7.61 -22.40 -8.25
C ALA A 114 7.95 -23.41 -9.36
N ILE A 115 7.01 -23.67 -10.29
CA ILE A 115 7.23 -24.55 -11.44
C ILE A 115 8.30 -23.98 -12.38
N ASP A 116 8.23 -22.67 -12.67
CA ASP A 116 9.20 -22.00 -13.55
C ASP A 116 10.62 -22.09 -12.96
N ALA A 117 10.75 -21.80 -11.66
CA ALA A 117 12.02 -21.92 -10.93
C ALA A 117 12.59 -23.34 -10.95
N LEU A 118 11.76 -24.37 -10.77
CA LEU A 118 12.18 -25.77 -10.86
C LEU A 118 12.58 -26.19 -12.28
N SER A 119 12.00 -25.54 -13.29
CA SER A 119 12.24 -25.84 -14.70
C SER A 119 13.46 -25.10 -15.27
N GLY A 120 14.14 -24.27 -14.48
CA GLY A 120 15.24 -23.43 -14.94
C GLY A 120 14.79 -22.34 -15.92
N MET A 121 13.49 -22.06 -15.98
CA MET A 121 12.94 -20.93 -16.73
C MET A 121 13.04 -19.69 -15.84
N ASP A 122 13.39 -18.55 -16.43
CA ASP A 122 13.22 -17.28 -15.73
C ASP A 122 11.74 -17.16 -15.36
N ALA A 123 11.47 -16.90 -14.08
CA ALA A 123 10.11 -16.71 -13.59
C ALA A 123 9.42 -15.70 -14.52
N LEU A 124 8.22 -16.07 -15.02
CA LEU A 124 7.41 -15.17 -15.86
C LEU A 124 7.50 -13.76 -15.29
N SER A 125 7.89 -12.80 -16.15
CA SER A 125 7.98 -11.40 -15.74
C SER A 125 6.69 -11.07 -14.99
N SER A 126 6.79 -10.33 -13.87
CA SER A 126 5.64 -9.86 -13.10
C SER A 126 4.78 -8.84 -13.88
N SER A 127 4.64 -9.01 -15.19
CA SER A 127 3.72 -8.29 -16.04
C SER A 127 2.33 -8.41 -15.45
N GLY A 128 1.64 -7.28 -15.38
CA GLY A 128 0.31 -7.20 -14.82
C GLY A 128 0.25 -6.63 -13.40
N TRP A 129 1.32 -6.63 -12.60
CA TRP A 129 1.31 -5.91 -11.32
C TRP A 129 1.65 -4.44 -11.52
N GLU A 130 0.74 -3.58 -11.07
CA GLU A 130 0.94 -2.14 -11.02
C GLU A 130 0.65 -1.60 -9.61
N ILE A 131 1.26 -0.47 -9.29
CA ILE A 131 0.89 0.29 -8.10
C ILE A 131 -0.29 1.18 -8.49
N VAL A 132 -1.38 1.06 -7.74
CA VAL A 132 -2.54 1.94 -7.83
C VAL A 132 -2.64 2.78 -6.55
N PHE A 133 -3.17 3.98 -6.72
CA PHE A 133 -3.32 4.95 -5.66
C PHE A 133 -4.78 5.33 -5.51
N TYR A 134 -5.23 5.50 -4.28
CA TYR A 134 -6.57 5.93 -3.94
C TYR A 134 -6.52 7.12 -2.97
N SER A 135 -7.49 8.01 -3.04
CA SER A 135 -7.84 8.94 -1.97
C SER A 135 -9.10 8.44 -1.26
N PHE A 136 -9.38 8.95 -0.08
CA PHE A 136 -10.63 8.67 0.63
C PHE A 136 -11.59 9.86 0.51
N ASP A 137 -12.88 9.60 0.34
CA ASP A 137 -13.92 10.63 0.49
C ASP A 137 -14.27 10.88 1.96
N ASP A 138 -15.21 11.80 2.20
CA ASP A 138 -15.68 12.15 3.55
C ASP A 138 -16.35 10.97 4.29
N ASP A 139 -16.87 9.99 3.55
CA ASP A 139 -17.46 8.76 4.09
C ASP A 139 -16.40 7.64 4.28
N GLY A 140 -15.14 7.90 3.91
CA GLY A 140 -14.04 6.96 4.01
C GLY A 140 -14.01 5.89 2.92
N HIS A 141 -14.73 6.07 1.82
CA HIS A 141 -14.64 5.20 0.66
C HIS A 141 -13.42 5.54 -0.20
N PRO A 142 -12.67 4.53 -0.67
CA PRO A 142 -11.52 4.75 -1.55
C PRO A 142 -11.98 5.05 -2.98
N HIS A 143 -11.42 6.11 -3.58
CA HIS A 143 -11.61 6.48 -4.98
C HIS A 143 -10.26 6.59 -5.69
N PRO A 144 -10.16 6.25 -6.99
CA PRO A 144 -8.90 6.37 -7.72
C PRO A 144 -8.29 7.76 -7.57
N TYR A 145 -7.01 7.81 -7.23
CA TYR A 145 -6.29 9.06 -7.11
C TYR A 145 -6.11 9.68 -8.51
N VAL A 146 -6.61 10.90 -8.68
CA VAL A 146 -6.44 11.68 -9.92
C VAL A 146 -5.49 12.83 -9.61
N THR A 147 -4.44 12.97 -10.43
CA THR A 147 -3.58 14.15 -10.41
C THR A 147 -4.20 15.19 -11.33
N GLU A 148 -4.64 16.32 -10.78
CA GLU A 148 -5.02 17.50 -11.57
C GLU A 148 -3.80 18.27 -12.05
#